data_AF-A0A8B9RU22-F1
#
_entry.id   AF-A0A8B9RU22-F1
#
_cell.length_a   1.000
_cell.length_b   1.000
_cell.length_c   1.000
_cell.angle_alpha   90.00
_cell.angle_beta   90.00
_cell.angle_gamma   90.00
#
_symmetry.space_group_name_H-M   'P 1'
#
loop_
_entity.id
_entity.type
_entity.pdbx_description
1 polymer ?
#
loop_
_entity_poly.entity_id
_entity_poly.type
_entity_poly.pdbx_seq_one_letter_code
_entity_poly.pdbx_strand_id
1 'polypeptide(L)'
;GPADNGEPSDSLVLSVLDAAYRYAIKVAFHIQPYKGRDDHTMHENIRYIMNKFFMYAKPSSNVLTSSGSHFLRNTSYNAVFVALLVEEGHKHEILSAGYDGMYIYFVSNGFSFGSSHQNWNAIKTFCNSNKLMFIPSVGPGYVDSSVHPWNNHNTRNRVNGKYYETALQAALMVRLEIISITSFNTWHEDTQIKKAVPKKTLTRLYLDYLPHQSSTYLELTHR
;
A
#
# COMPACT_ATOMS: atom_id res chain seq x y z
N GLY A 1 9.42 10.55 -9.97
CA GLY A 1 8.97 11.01 -11.29
C GLY A 1 7.46 10.93 -11.31
N PRO A 2 6.77 11.80 -12.05
CA PRO A 2 5.35 11.60 -12.27
C PRO A 2 5.17 10.23 -12.94
N ALA A 3 4.21 9.43 -12.48
CA ALA A 3 3.62 8.41 -13.33
C ALA A 3 3.21 9.11 -14.65
N ASP A 4 3.22 8.42 -15.79
CA ASP A 4 3.10 9.00 -17.15
C ASP A 4 1.88 9.94 -17.38
N ASN A 5 0.99 10.11 -16.40
CA ASN A 5 -0.20 10.96 -16.42
C ASN A 5 -0.35 11.91 -15.21
N GLY A 6 0.71 12.19 -14.44
CA GLY A 6 0.64 12.99 -13.23
C GLY A 6 0.75 14.51 -13.46
N GLU A 7 -0.35 15.25 -13.24
CA GLU A 7 -0.32 16.70 -13.00
C GLU A 7 0.67 17.06 -11.85
N PRO A 8 1.15 18.32 -11.76
CA PRO A 8 2.03 18.75 -10.67
C PRO A 8 1.43 18.41 -9.30
N SER A 9 2.01 17.42 -8.63
CA SER A 9 1.43 16.82 -7.42
C SER A 9 1.98 17.40 -6.12
N ASP A 10 2.99 18.27 -6.17
CA ASP A 10 3.66 18.77 -4.97
C ASP A 10 2.72 19.54 -4.04
N SER A 11 1.85 20.40 -4.59
CA SER A 11 0.87 21.15 -3.81
C SER A 11 -0.14 20.22 -3.13
N LEU A 12 -0.54 19.14 -3.80
CA LEU A 12 -1.39 18.11 -3.24
C LEU A 12 -0.68 17.34 -2.12
N VAL A 13 0.59 16.96 -2.32
CA VAL A 13 1.40 16.29 -1.29
C VAL A 13 1.52 17.18 -0.05
N LEU A 14 1.80 18.48 -0.21
CA LEU A 14 1.86 19.42 0.91
C LEU A 14 0.51 19.55 1.63
N SER A 15 -0.60 19.61 0.88
CA SER A 15 -1.95 19.66 1.46
C SER A 15 -2.28 18.39 2.26
N VAL A 16 -1.85 17.23 1.78
CA VAL A 16 -2.00 15.94 2.49
C VAL A 16 -1.15 15.92 3.75
N LEU A 17 0.11 16.37 3.69
CA LEU A 17 1.00 16.43 4.85
C LEU A 17 0.48 17.38 5.94
N ASP A 18 -0.01 18.55 5.55
CA ASP A 18 -0.60 19.54 6.44
C ASP A 18 -1.90 19.02 7.09
N ALA A 19 -2.78 18.37 6.33
CA ALA A 19 -3.96 17.71 6.89
C ALA A 19 -3.56 16.56 7.82
N ALA A 20 -2.61 15.72 7.43
CA ALA A 20 -2.14 14.62 8.25
C ALA A 20 -1.56 15.12 9.59
N TYR A 21 -0.78 16.21 9.56
CA TYR A 21 -0.25 16.87 10.75
C TYR A 21 -1.36 17.29 11.72
N ARG A 22 -2.42 17.96 11.22
CA ARG A 22 -3.56 18.39 12.03
C ARG A 22 -4.28 17.25 12.76
N TYR A 23 -4.32 16.08 12.15
CA TYR A 23 -5.03 14.90 12.69
C TYR A 23 -4.09 13.85 13.28
N ALA A 24 -2.81 14.20 13.53
CA ALA A 24 -1.78 13.30 14.06
C ALA A 24 -1.58 12.01 13.23
N ILE A 25 -1.84 12.06 11.93
CA ILE A 25 -1.61 10.98 10.97
C ILE A 25 -0.18 11.09 10.43
N LYS A 26 0.47 9.94 10.23
CA LYS A 26 1.79 9.87 9.58
C LYS A 26 1.63 9.52 8.10
N VAL A 27 2.52 10.04 7.27
CA VAL A 27 2.52 9.82 5.81
C VAL A 27 3.79 9.09 5.41
N ALA A 28 3.62 8.04 4.61
CA ALA A 28 4.68 7.34 3.89
C ALA A 28 4.37 7.37 2.39
N PHE A 29 5.39 7.19 1.55
CA PHE A 29 5.24 7.25 0.09
C PHE A 29 5.21 5.84 -0.51
N HIS A 30 4.19 5.55 -1.32
CA HIS A 30 4.14 4.37 -2.17
C HIS A 30 4.61 4.75 -3.59
N ILE A 31 5.81 4.31 -3.96
CA ILE A 31 6.42 4.67 -5.26
C ILE A 31 5.95 3.68 -6.34
N GLN A 32 5.03 4.14 -7.18
CA GLN A 32 4.51 3.36 -8.30
C GLN A 32 5.60 3.05 -9.36
N PRO A 33 5.39 2.03 -10.21
CA PRO A 33 6.12 1.92 -11.46
C PRO A 33 5.94 3.19 -12.32
N TYR A 34 7.01 3.66 -12.96
CA TYR A 34 6.99 4.79 -13.89
C TYR A 34 7.98 4.55 -15.03
N LYS A 35 7.78 5.21 -16.17
CA LYS A 35 8.66 5.08 -17.34
C LYS A 35 10.09 5.51 -17.00
N GLY A 36 11.07 4.70 -17.40
CA GLY A 36 12.47 4.96 -17.12
C GLY A 36 12.86 4.74 -15.65
N ARG A 37 12.03 4.03 -14.87
CA ARG A 37 12.40 3.59 -13.52
C ARG A 37 13.57 2.61 -13.57
N ASP A 38 14.64 2.98 -12.89
CA ASP A 38 15.84 2.20 -12.63
C ASP A 38 16.43 2.61 -11.27
N ASP A 39 17.54 2.01 -10.86
CA ASP A 39 18.16 2.29 -9.56
C ASP A 39 18.58 3.77 -9.42
N HIS A 40 19.04 4.38 -10.52
CA HIS A 40 19.50 5.76 -10.54
C HIS A 40 18.33 6.73 -10.31
N THR A 41 17.30 6.64 -11.15
CA THR A 41 16.10 7.48 -11.05
C THR A 41 15.32 7.23 -9.75
N MET A 42 15.33 5.99 -9.23
CA MET A 42 14.75 5.70 -7.91
C MET A 42 15.49 6.43 -6.80
N HIS A 43 16.82 6.40 -6.81
CA HIS A 43 17.65 7.13 -5.87
C HIS A 43 17.40 8.65 -5.95
N GLU A 44 17.36 9.22 -7.17
CA GLU A 44 17.03 10.65 -7.37
C GLU A 44 15.63 11.00 -6.84
N ASN A 45 14.64 10.15 -7.06
CA ASN A 45 13.29 10.35 -6.56
C ASN A 45 13.21 10.30 -5.04
N ILE A 46 13.92 9.37 -4.40
CA ILE A 46 14.00 9.29 -2.94
C ILE A 46 14.66 10.54 -2.38
N ARG A 47 15.76 11.00 -3.01
CA ARG A 47 16.45 12.24 -2.65
C ARG A 47 15.51 13.44 -2.75
N TYR A 48 14.75 13.54 -3.84
CA TYR A 48 13.76 14.59 -4.07
C TYR A 48 12.69 14.60 -2.97
N ILE A 49 12.07 13.45 -2.69
CA ILE A 49 11.01 13.31 -1.68
C ILE A 49 11.54 13.70 -0.29
N MET A 50 12.71 13.18 0.09
CA MET A 50 13.34 13.46 1.38
C MET A 50 13.66 14.96 1.54
N ASN A 51 14.35 15.56 0.57
CA ASN A 51 14.72 16.97 0.66
C ASN A 51 13.50 17.89 0.63
N LYS A 52 12.50 17.57 -0.20
CA LYS A 52 11.36 18.46 -0.40
C LYS A 52 10.30 18.35 0.68
N PHE A 53 10.02 17.16 1.21
CA PHE A 53 8.86 16.95 2.09
C PHE A 53 9.23 16.62 3.54
N PHE A 54 10.39 15.98 3.79
CA PHE A 54 10.78 15.66 5.17
C PHE A 54 11.37 16.87 5.92
N MET A 55 11.99 17.81 5.22
CA MET A 55 12.43 19.08 5.82
C MET A 55 11.25 19.98 6.25
N TYR A 56 10.07 19.84 5.62
CA TYR A 56 8.86 20.55 6.04
C TYR A 56 8.24 20.00 7.34
N ALA A 57 8.49 18.73 7.67
CA ALA A 57 7.94 18.07 8.86
C ALA A 57 8.80 18.23 10.13
N LYS A 58 9.98 18.87 10.03
CA LYS A 58 10.89 19.12 11.16
C LYS A 58 11.47 20.54 11.10
N PRO A 59 11.00 21.50 11.91
CA PRO A 59 11.79 22.69 12.16
C PRO A 59 12.97 22.32 13.07
N SER A 60 14.18 22.40 12.52
CA SER A 60 15.48 22.41 13.22
C SER A 60 15.88 21.19 14.08
N SER A 61 16.80 20.38 13.56
CA SER A 61 18.01 19.99 14.31
C SER A 61 19.06 19.44 13.33
N ASN A 62 20.20 20.12 13.25
CA ASN A 62 21.39 19.71 12.51
C ASN A 62 21.89 18.34 12.99
N VAL A 63 22.06 17.38 12.08
CA VAL A 63 23.05 16.31 12.23
C VAL A 63 23.63 15.97 10.86
N LEU A 64 24.94 16.19 10.72
CA LEU A 64 25.80 15.89 9.58
C LEU A 64 26.40 14.47 9.71
N THR A 65 26.53 13.79 8.55
CA THR A 65 27.48 12.72 8.12
C THR A 65 27.51 11.38 8.91
N SER A 66 27.81 10.20 8.32
CA SER A 66 29.03 9.78 7.60
C SER A 66 28.87 8.61 6.60
N SER A 67 29.78 8.59 5.62
CA SER A 67 30.06 7.71 4.46
C SER A 67 29.86 6.18 4.52
N GLY A 68 29.48 5.60 3.39
CA GLY A 68 29.75 4.20 2.98
C GLY A 68 28.79 3.70 1.89
N SER A 69 29.30 3.09 0.80
CA SER A 69 28.50 2.73 -0.39
C SER A 69 27.59 1.51 -0.17
N HIS A 70 26.36 1.79 0.23
CA HIS A 70 25.13 1.19 -0.27
C HIS A 70 24.21 2.39 -0.53
N PHE A 71 23.93 2.76 -1.80
CA PHE A 71 23.56 4.11 -2.27
C PHE A 71 22.68 5.03 -1.36
N LEU A 72 21.80 4.49 -0.50
CA LEU A 72 21.00 5.25 0.48
C LEU A 72 21.28 4.91 1.96
N ARG A 73 21.80 3.71 2.26
CA ARG A 73 22.05 3.26 3.63
C ARG A 73 23.19 4.07 4.24
N ASN A 74 23.09 4.32 5.55
CA ASN A 74 24.06 5.14 6.29
C ASN A 74 24.24 6.56 5.71
N THR A 75 23.23 7.07 4.98
CA THR A 75 23.18 8.47 4.53
C THR A 75 22.01 9.19 5.20
N SER A 76 21.89 10.51 4.99
CA SER A 76 20.70 11.29 5.38
C SER A 76 19.40 10.84 4.68
N TYR A 77 19.50 9.95 3.69
CA TYR A 77 18.40 9.39 2.93
C TYR A 77 18.08 7.94 3.32
N ASN A 78 18.62 7.46 4.45
CA ASN A 78 18.29 6.14 4.96
C ASN A 78 16.81 6.09 5.36
N ALA A 79 16.09 5.10 4.84
CA ALA A 79 14.67 4.90 5.09
C ALA A 79 14.36 3.40 5.17
N VAL A 80 13.14 3.07 5.56
CA VAL A 80 12.64 1.69 5.53
C VAL A 80 12.01 1.45 4.15
N PHE A 81 12.58 0.51 3.39
CA PHE A 81 12.12 0.15 2.05
C PHE A 81 11.41 -1.20 2.07
N VAL A 82 10.17 -1.22 1.59
CA VAL A 82 9.33 -2.42 1.55
C VAL A 82 8.95 -2.73 0.10
N ALA A 83 9.22 -3.94 -0.36
CA ALA A 83 9.00 -4.36 -1.75
C ALA A 83 7.70 -5.16 -1.92
N LEU A 84 7.15 -5.15 -3.14
CA LEU A 84 5.97 -5.92 -3.48
C LEU A 84 6.32 -7.41 -3.68
N LEU A 85 5.70 -8.30 -2.88
CA LEU A 85 5.76 -9.75 -3.07
C LEU A 85 4.58 -10.20 -3.95
N VAL A 86 4.88 -10.73 -5.13
CA VAL A 86 3.88 -11.28 -6.06
C VAL A 86 4.02 -12.80 -6.11
N GLU A 87 5.16 -13.29 -6.58
CA GLU A 87 5.47 -14.70 -6.72
C GLU A 87 6.41 -15.20 -5.63
N GLU A 88 6.43 -16.52 -5.41
CA GLU A 88 7.26 -17.15 -4.38
C GLU A 88 8.76 -16.80 -4.53
N GLY A 89 9.26 -16.79 -5.77
CA GLY A 89 10.66 -16.49 -6.08
C GLY A 89 11.10 -15.09 -5.62
N HIS A 90 10.18 -14.11 -5.60
CA HIS A 90 10.51 -12.74 -5.23
C HIS A 90 10.99 -12.62 -3.78
N LYS A 91 10.68 -13.57 -2.89
CA LYS A 91 11.18 -13.58 -1.50
C LYS A 91 12.72 -13.47 -1.45
N HIS A 92 13.40 -14.24 -2.31
CA HIS A 92 14.86 -14.27 -2.36
C HIS A 92 15.42 -13.05 -3.09
N GLU A 93 14.76 -12.59 -4.16
CA GLU A 93 15.14 -11.37 -4.88
C GLU A 93 15.07 -10.15 -3.96
N ILE A 94 13.96 -9.97 -3.24
CA ILE A 94 13.74 -8.89 -2.28
C ILE A 94 14.82 -8.91 -1.18
N LEU A 95 15.13 -10.09 -0.64
CA LEU A 95 16.19 -10.25 0.35
C LEU A 95 17.56 -9.86 -0.24
N SER A 96 17.89 -10.36 -1.43
CA SER A 96 19.17 -10.09 -2.10
C SER A 96 19.35 -8.63 -2.49
N ALA A 97 18.25 -7.93 -2.78
CA ALA A 97 18.23 -6.51 -3.11
C ALA A 97 18.34 -5.59 -1.88
N GLY A 98 18.32 -6.13 -0.67
CA GLY A 98 18.56 -5.37 0.57
C GLY A 98 17.36 -4.55 1.06
N TYR A 99 16.14 -4.95 0.69
CA TYR A 99 14.91 -4.39 1.26
C TYR A 99 14.75 -4.74 2.74
N ASP A 100 14.04 -3.90 3.49
CA ASP A 100 13.75 -4.11 4.91
C ASP A 100 12.51 -4.98 5.14
N GLY A 101 11.71 -5.20 4.10
CA GLY A 101 10.52 -6.01 4.19
C GLY A 101 9.78 -6.19 2.88
N MET A 102 8.65 -6.89 2.97
CA MET A 102 7.76 -7.14 1.84
C MET A 102 6.30 -6.90 2.18
N TYR A 103 5.53 -6.39 1.21
CA TYR A 103 4.08 -6.18 1.28
C TYR A 103 3.39 -6.77 0.05
N ILE A 104 2.06 -6.96 0.09
CA ILE A 104 1.34 -7.80 -0.89
C ILE A 104 0.49 -6.99 -1.89
N TYR A 105 -0.01 -5.82 -1.50
CA TYR A 105 -0.93 -4.94 -2.23
C TYR A 105 -2.30 -5.56 -2.59
N PHE A 106 -2.32 -6.67 -3.33
CA PHE A 106 -3.54 -7.21 -3.95
C PHE A 106 -4.55 -7.74 -2.92
N VAL A 107 -5.80 -7.31 -3.06
CA VAL A 107 -6.93 -7.69 -2.19
C VAL A 107 -7.49 -9.05 -2.55
N SER A 108 -7.42 -9.44 -3.83
CA SER A 108 -8.01 -10.68 -4.31
C SER A 108 -7.23 -11.89 -3.81
N ASN A 109 -7.80 -12.61 -2.84
CA ASN A 109 -7.20 -13.82 -2.29
C ASN A 109 -7.05 -14.86 -3.40
N GLY A 110 -5.84 -15.39 -3.57
CA GLY A 110 -5.49 -16.31 -4.66
C GLY A 110 -5.06 -15.66 -5.98
N PHE A 111 -4.99 -14.32 -6.05
CA PHE A 111 -4.51 -13.62 -7.26
C PHE A 111 -3.01 -13.84 -7.51
N SER A 112 -2.20 -13.84 -6.45
CA SER A 112 -0.77 -14.13 -6.52
C SER A 112 -0.36 -15.04 -5.36
N PHE A 113 0.88 -15.53 -5.38
CA PHE A 113 1.45 -16.24 -4.24
C PHE A 113 1.37 -15.37 -2.97
N GLY A 114 1.71 -14.08 -3.08
CA GLY A 114 1.66 -13.13 -1.98
C GLY A 114 0.24 -12.90 -1.44
N SER A 115 -0.76 -12.74 -2.31
CA SER A 115 -2.15 -12.46 -1.89
C SER A 115 -2.93 -13.66 -1.41
N SER A 116 -2.34 -14.86 -1.47
CA SER A 116 -2.95 -16.09 -0.98
C SER A 116 -2.77 -16.23 0.52
N HIS A 117 -3.84 -16.06 1.30
CA HIS A 117 -3.79 -16.06 2.78
C HIS A 117 -3.13 -17.32 3.37
N GLN A 118 -3.32 -18.47 2.71
CA GLN A 118 -2.71 -19.74 3.11
C GLN A 118 -1.17 -19.71 3.13
N ASN A 119 -0.54 -18.83 2.34
CA ASN A 119 0.90 -18.70 2.24
C ASN A 119 1.48 -17.76 3.31
N TRP A 120 0.66 -16.97 4.00
CA TRP A 120 1.14 -15.91 4.90
C TRP A 120 1.98 -16.43 6.07
N ASN A 121 1.67 -17.62 6.59
CA ASN A 121 2.49 -18.23 7.64
C ASN A 121 3.91 -18.60 7.13
N ALA A 122 4.00 -19.14 5.92
CA ALA A 122 5.28 -19.46 5.29
C ALA A 122 6.09 -18.19 4.96
N ILE A 123 5.41 -17.15 4.45
CA ILE A 123 6.04 -15.85 4.18
C ILE A 123 6.56 -15.21 5.47
N LYS A 124 5.77 -15.21 6.54
CA LYS A 124 6.19 -14.69 7.85
C LYS A 124 7.37 -15.46 8.41
N THR A 125 7.38 -16.79 8.28
CA THR A 125 8.49 -17.64 8.73
C THR A 125 9.78 -17.30 7.98
N PHE A 126 9.69 -17.12 6.65
CA PHE A 126 10.81 -16.65 5.84
C PHE A 126 11.30 -15.27 6.29
N CYS A 127 10.38 -14.33 6.51
CA CYS A 127 10.73 -12.97 6.92
C CYS A 127 11.41 -12.95 8.29
N ASN A 128 10.88 -13.67 9.29
CA ASN A 128 11.47 -13.76 10.62
C ASN A 128 12.89 -14.35 10.58
N SER A 129 13.11 -15.38 9.76
CA SER A 129 14.42 -16.04 9.62
C SER A 129 15.47 -15.13 8.98
N ASN A 130 15.02 -14.17 8.16
CA ASN A 130 15.88 -13.25 7.41
C ASN A 130 15.83 -11.80 7.91
N LYS A 131 15.25 -11.56 9.10
CA LYS A 131 15.10 -10.22 9.71
C LYS A 131 14.40 -9.21 8.79
N LEU A 132 13.44 -9.69 7.99
CA LEU A 132 12.58 -8.86 7.16
C LEU A 132 11.25 -8.60 7.86
N MET A 133 10.65 -7.45 7.59
CA MET A 133 9.25 -7.22 7.93
C MET A 133 8.34 -7.91 6.91
N PHE A 134 7.21 -8.42 7.39
CA PHE A 134 6.11 -8.86 6.55
C PHE A 134 4.88 -8.00 6.83
N ILE A 135 4.37 -7.34 5.79
CA ILE A 135 3.23 -6.43 5.86
C ILE A 135 2.14 -6.90 4.89
N PRO A 136 1.23 -7.80 5.29
CA PRO A 136 0.15 -8.18 4.40
C PRO A 136 -0.77 -7.00 4.11
N SER A 137 -1.47 -7.13 2.98
CA SER A 137 -2.44 -6.16 2.52
C SER A 137 -3.82 -6.77 2.58
N VAL A 138 -4.73 -6.11 3.29
CA VAL A 138 -6.12 -6.54 3.41
C VAL A 138 -7.03 -5.50 2.76
N GLY A 139 -8.17 -5.94 2.23
CA GLY A 139 -9.14 -5.05 1.60
C GLY A 139 -10.54 -5.62 1.63
N PRO A 140 -11.56 -4.76 1.46
CA PRO A 140 -12.95 -5.15 1.64
C PRO A 140 -13.52 -6.01 0.52
N GLY A 141 -12.90 -5.99 -0.66
CA GLY A 141 -13.31 -6.69 -1.86
C GLY A 141 -12.56 -6.14 -3.07
N TYR A 142 -12.90 -6.64 -4.26
CA TYR A 142 -12.27 -6.22 -5.51
C TYR A 142 -13.25 -6.39 -6.67
N VAL A 143 -13.45 -5.33 -7.46
CA VAL A 143 -14.23 -5.32 -8.71
C VAL A 143 -13.68 -4.22 -9.62
N ASP A 144 -13.00 -4.59 -10.69
CA ASP A 144 -12.45 -3.65 -11.67
C ASP A 144 -13.10 -3.77 -13.06
N SER A 145 -14.19 -4.54 -13.17
CA SER A 145 -14.83 -4.87 -14.45
C SER A 145 -15.30 -3.67 -15.28
N SER A 146 -15.45 -2.50 -14.65
CA SER A 146 -15.77 -1.26 -15.37
C SER A 146 -14.59 -0.65 -16.15
N VAL A 147 -13.37 -1.01 -15.79
CA VAL A 147 -12.14 -0.62 -16.50
C VAL A 147 -11.50 -1.81 -17.21
N HIS A 148 -11.62 -3.03 -16.65
CA HIS A 148 -11.15 -4.29 -17.25
C HIS A 148 -12.26 -5.35 -17.31
N PRO A 149 -13.21 -5.26 -18.27
CA PRO A 149 -14.33 -6.20 -18.39
C PRO A 149 -14.00 -7.70 -18.41
N TRP A 150 -12.78 -8.06 -18.81
CA TRP A 150 -12.28 -9.44 -18.87
C TRP A 150 -11.76 -9.98 -17.52
N ASN A 151 -11.63 -9.13 -16.49
CA ASN A 151 -10.97 -9.48 -15.24
C ASN A 151 -11.91 -10.02 -14.14
N ASN A 152 -13.14 -10.41 -14.51
CA ASN A 152 -14.17 -10.86 -13.56
C ASN A 152 -13.75 -12.06 -12.69
N HIS A 153 -12.83 -12.91 -13.15
CA HIS A 153 -12.31 -14.04 -12.38
C HIS A 153 -11.61 -13.62 -11.07
N ASN A 154 -11.07 -12.40 -11.03
CA ASN A 154 -10.44 -11.82 -9.84
C ASN A 154 -11.42 -11.06 -8.94
N THR A 155 -12.69 -10.99 -9.31
CA THR A 155 -13.72 -10.35 -8.47
C THR A 155 -13.84 -11.04 -7.12
N ARG A 156 -13.90 -10.24 -6.06
CA ARG A 156 -14.16 -10.68 -4.69
C ARG A 156 -15.26 -9.79 -4.11
N ASN A 157 -16.45 -10.37 -4.00
CA ASN A 157 -17.59 -9.69 -3.38
C ASN A 157 -17.26 -9.36 -1.92
N ARG A 158 -17.75 -8.22 -1.45
CA ARG A 158 -17.52 -7.80 -0.06
C ARG A 158 -18.27 -8.67 0.96
N VAL A 159 -19.34 -9.34 0.52
CA VAL A 159 -20.21 -10.24 1.30
C VAL A 159 -20.57 -9.61 2.65
N ASN A 160 -21.15 -8.41 2.63
CA ASN A 160 -21.55 -7.65 3.82
C ASN A 160 -20.42 -7.47 4.85
N GLY A 161 -19.18 -7.27 4.38
CA GLY A 161 -17.98 -7.12 5.21
C GLY A 161 -17.26 -8.43 5.53
N LYS A 162 -17.88 -9.59 5.30
CA LYS A 162 -17.30 -10.88 5.69
C LYS A 162 -15.99 -11.19 4.99
N TYR A 163 -15.84 -10.76 3.73
CA TYR A 163 -14.58 -10.89 3.00
C TYR A 163 -13.45 -10.14 3.73
N TYR A 164 -13.74 -8.91 4.17
CA TYR A 164 -12.77 -8.07 4.86
C TYR A 164 -12.38 -8.65 6.23
N GLU A 165 -13.38 -9.06 7.03
CA GLU A 165 -13.17 -9.68 8.33
C GLU A 165 -12.30 -10.94 8.22
N THR A 166 -12.53 -11.75 7.17
CA THR A 166 -11.75 -12.96 6.94
C THR A 166 -10.29 -12.63 6.64
N ALA A 167 -10.03 -11.59 5.83
CA ALA A 167 -8.67 -11.13 5.55
C ALA A 167 -7.96 -10.55 6.80
N LEU A 168 -8.68 -9.75 7.60
CA LEU A 168 -8.18 -9.22 8.87
C LEU A 168 -7.86 -10.35 9.87
N GLN A 169 -8.75 -11.32 10.02
CA GLN A 169 -8.52 -12.50 10.87
C GLN A 169 -7.32 -13.30 10.40
N ALA A 170 -7.17 -13.53 9.09
CA ALA A 170 -6.00 -14.20 8.52
C ALA A 170 -4.70 -13.46 8.84
N ALA A 171 -4.70 -12.13 8.78
CA ALA A 171 -3.53 -11.31 9.11
C ALA A 171 -3.20 -11.43 10.61
N LEU A 172 -4.20 -11.30 11.48
CA LEU A 172 -4.01 -11.39 12.94
C LEU A 172 -3.47 -12.75 13.40
N MET A 173 -3.87 -13.84 12.74
CA MET A 173 -3.36 -15.19 13.04
C MET A 173 -1.85 -15.33 12.82
N VAL A 174 -1.24 -14.50 11.98
CA VAL A 174 0.19 -14.54 11.64
C VAL A 174 1.04 -13.67 12.59
N ARG A 175 0.43 -13.11 13.66
CA ARG A 175 1.09 -12.28 14.71
C ARG A 175 1.98 -11.18 14.13
N LEU A 176 1.34 -10.28 13.40
CA LEU A 176 2.01 -9.24 12.64
C LEU A 176 2.19 -7.96 13.47
N GLU A 177 3.19 -7.18 13.07
CA GLU A 177 3.45 -5.85 13.64
C GLU A 177 2.74 -4.74 12.85
N ILE A 178 2.57 -4.93 11.54
CA ILE A 178 1.99 -3.93 10.62
C ILE A 178 1.08 -4.65 9.63
N ILE A 179 -0.10 -4.09 9.39
CA ILE A 179 -1.03 -4.48 8.32
C ILE A 179 -1.21 -3.26 7.41
N SER A 180 -1.23 -3.47 6.11
CA SER A 180 -1.61 -2.44 5.13
C SER A 180 -3.05 -2.65 4.66
N ILE A 181 -3.74 -1.57 4.35
CA ILE A 181 -5.11 -1.61 3.84
C ILE A 181 -5.10 -1.18 2.38
N THR A 182 -5.48 -2.10 1.49
CA THR A 182 -5.76 -1.81 0.09
C THR A 182 -7.27 -1.75 -0.06
N SER A 183 -7.89 -0.57 -0.10
CA SER A 183 -7.29 0.76 -0.15
C SER A 183 -8.15 1.78 0.60
N PHE A 184 -7.63 2.99 0.84
CA PHE A 184 -8.51 4.08 1.25
C PHE A 184 -9.51 4.43 0.15
N ASN A 185 -9.06 4.66 -1.09
CA ASN A 185 -9.87 5.26 -2.16
C ASN A 185 -9.49 4.83 -3.60
N THR A 186 -8.98 3.62 -3.82
CA THR A 186 -8.74 3.09 -5.18
C THR A 186 -10.04 2.61 -5.82
N TRP A 187 -10.89 3.57 -6.20
CA TRP A 187 -12.26 3.33 -6.70
C TRP A 187 -12.32 2.50 -7.99
N HIS A 188 -11.29 2.57 -8.84
CA HIS A 188 -11.28 1.84 -10.11
C HIS A 188 -11.11 0.32 -9.93
N GLU A 189 -10.59 -0.13 -8.79
CA GLU A 189 -10.47 -1.54 -8.40
C GLU A 189 -11.56 -1.97 -7.41
N ASP A 190 -12.45 -1.05 -7.01
CA ASP A 190 -13.46 -1.23 -5.96
C ASP A 190 -12.89 -1.76 -4.61
N THR A 191 -11.65 -1.41 -4.28
CA THR A 191 -10.98 -1.82 -3.04
C THR A 191 -11.15 -0.82 -1.90
N GLN A 192 -11.85 0.30 -2.13
CA GLN A 192 -11.92 1.40 -1.17
C GLN A 192 -12.68 1.04 0.12
N ILE A 193 -12.15 1.48 1.26
CA ILE A 193 -12.88 1.57 2.54
C ILE A 193 -13.59 2.92 2.71
N LYS A 194 -13.26 3.93 1.88
CA LYS A 194 -13.93 5.24 1.88
C LYS A 194 -15.43 5.07 1.66
N LYS A 195 -16.20 5.99 2.25
CA LYS A 195 -17.66 5.98 2.21
C LYS A 195 -18.20 5.90 0.79
N ALA A 196 -19.08 4.93 0.54
CA ALA A 196 -19.86 4.82 -0.69
C ALA A 196 -21.35 4.97 -0.37
N VAL A 197 -22.09 5.56 -1.30
CA VAL A 197 -23.53 5.78 -1.18
C VAL A 197 -24.23 5.24 -2.44
N PRO A 198 -25.48 4.76 -2.33
CA PRO A 198 -26.25 4.31 -3.49
C PRO A 198 -26.32 5.38 -4.56
N LYS A 199 -25.99 5.00 -5.79
CA LYS A 199 -26.08 5.91 -6.94
C LYS A 199 -26.53 5.16 -8.19
N LYS A 200 -27.47 5.77 -8.90
CA LYS A 200 -27.94 5.33 -10.21
C LYS A 200 -27.89 6.51 -11.19
N THR A 201 -27.47 6.23 -12.40
CA THR A 201 -27.63 7.09 -13.59
C THR A 201 -28.55 6.40 -14.58
N LEU A 202 -28.85 7.05 -15.71
CA LEU A 202 -29.64 6.43 -16.78
C LEU A 202 -29.03 5.14 -17.33
N THR A 203 -27.70 5.06 -17.33
CA THR A 203 -26.94 3.97 -17.97
C THR A 203 -26.23 3.05 -16.99
N ARG A 204 -26.17 3.39 -15.70
CA ARG A 204 -25.37 2.64 -14.71
C ARG A 204 -26.00 2.62 -13.33
N LEU A 205 -26.08 1.43 -12.76
CA LEU A 205 -26.27 1.21 -11.33
C LEU A 205 -24.88 1.00 -10.70
N TYR A 206 -24.52 1.82 -9.71
CA TYR A 206 -23.26 1.66 -8.99
C TYR A 206 -23.45 0.70 -7.81
N LEU A 207 -22.42 -0.08 -7.52
CA LEU A 207 -22.37 -0.88 -6.29
C LEU A 207 -22.30 0.05 -5.08
N ASP A 208 -22.88 -0.38 -3.98
CA ASP A 208 -22.93 0.35 -2.71
C ASP A 208 -22.76 -0.59 -1.51
N TYR A 209 -22.93 -0.05 -0.30
CA TYR A 209 -22.72 -0.78 0.95
C TYR A 209 -24.03 -1.20 1.64
N LEU A 210 -25.18 -1.00 1.00
CA LEU A 210 -26.46 -1.37 1.59
C LEU A 210 -26.52 -2.87 1.90
N PRO A 211 -27.22 -3.28 2.99
CA PRO A 211 -28.03 -2.44 3.89
C PRO A 211 -27.22 -1.71 4.97
N HIS A 212 -25.89 -1.77 4.95
CA HIS A 212 -25.04 -1.11 5.93
C HIS A 212 -24.89 0.39 5.66
N GLN A 213 -24.42 1.12 6.68
CA GLN A 213 -24.10 2.54 6.58
C GLN A 213 -22.93 2.79 5.64
N SER A 214 -22.88 3.96 5.02
CA SER A 214 -21.77 4.36 4.13
C SER A 214 -20.39 4.27 4.80
N SER A 215 -20.31 4.39 6.13
CA SER A 215 -19.09 4.31 6.94
C SER A 215 -18.67 2.90 7.35
N THR A 216 -19.41 1.84 6.98
CA THR A 216 -19.22 0.52 7.59
C THR A 216 -17.79 -0.02 7.48
N TYR A 217 -17.09 0.21 6.37
CA TYR A 217 -15.70 -0.27 6.20
C TYR A 217 -14.67 0.57 6.98
N LEU A 218 -14.95 1.84 7.26
CA LEU A 218 -14.15 2.63 8.19
C LEU A 218 -14.33 2.12 9.64
N GLU A 219 -15.57 1.77 10.01
CA GLU A 219 -15.88 1.20 11.32
C GLU A 219 -15.27 -0.18 11.51
N LEU A 220 -15.34 -1.06 10.49
CA LEU A 220 -14.69 -2.37 10.51
C LEU A 220 -13.16 -2.25 10.61
N THR A 221 -12.56 -1.24 9.98
CA THR A 221 -11.11 -0.97 10.07
C THR A 221 -10.69 -0.56 11.48
N HIS A 222 -11.56 0.11 12.23
CA HIS A 222 -11.27 0.61 13.58
C HIS A 222 -11.39 -0.48 14.66
N ARG A 223 -12.15 -1.54 14.41
CA ARG A 223 -12.39 -2.63 15.36
C ARG A 223 -11.19 -3.56 15.49
#